data_AF-A0A948X5L4-F1
#
_entry.id   AF-A0A948X5L4-F1
#
_cell.length_a   1.000
_cell.length_b   1.000
_cell.length_c   1.000
_cell.angle_alpha   90.00
_cell.angle_beta   90.00
_cell.angle_gamma   90.00
#
_symmetry.space_group_name_H-M   'P 1'
#
loop_
_entity.id
_entity.type
_entity.pdbx_description
1 polymer ?
#
loop_
_entity_poly.entity_id
_entity_poly.type
_entity_poly.pdbx_seq_one_letter_code
_entity_poly.pdbx_strand_id
1 'polypeptide(L)'
;MAKKIKKPIALETDINKNLYYICIFVTIVTMAMGTIEFFSRGIFFPNRMNLFYLGVLLIYTIHKELIRWLGQAKVERKGEVFVYSWVVLTTLLYVVNFLSKDFYSYMPQGGPSTSLRDMSIIALEVLALFILTRCLKIIKLGAKAKNIRS
;
A
#
# COMPACT_ATOMS: atom_id res chain seq x y z
N MET A 1 29.48 12.36 24.54
CA MET A 1 28.03 12.58 24.26
C MET A 1 27.44 11.74 23.12
N ALA A 2 28.22 11.08 22.25
CA ALA A 2 27.71 10.31 21.11
C ALA A 2 26.93 9.00 21.42
N LYS A 3 26.90 8.53 22.67
CA LYS A 3 26.30 7.24 23.07
C LYS A 3 24.78 7.34 23.37
N LYS A 4 24.26 8.52 23.73
CA LYS A 4 22.85 8.71 24.14
C LYS A 4 21.87 8.82 22.96
N ILE A 5 22.31 9.30 21.79
CA ILE A 5 21.45 9.52 20.62
C ILE A 5 21.26 8.23 19.78
N LYS A 6 22.14 7.23 19.93
CA LYS A 6 22.04 5.96 19.18
C LYS A 6 20.87 5.05 19.62
N LYS A 7 20.45 5.11 20.88
CA LYS A 7 19.36 4.29 21.43
C LYS A 7 17.98 4.61 20.83
N PRO A 8 17.52 5.87 20.76
CA PRO A 8 16.19 6.17 20.20
C PRO A 8 16.11 5.82 18.70
N ILE A 9 17.20 6.05 17.94
CA ILE A 9 17.23 5.74 16.51
C ILE A 9 17.11 4.22 16.24
N ALA A 10 17.74 3.39 17.07
CA ALA A 10 17.63 1.93 16.95
C ALA A 10 16.20 1.45 17.25
N LEU A 11 15.57 2.00 18.29
CA LEU A 11 14.18 1.69 18.66
C LEU A 11 13.19 2.03 17.52
N GLU A 12 13.29 3.23 16.94
CA GLU A 12 12.45 3.64 15.80
C GLU A 12 12.65 2.71 14.59
N THR A 13 13.88 2.25 14.36
CA THR A 13 14.19 1.32 13.26
C THR A 13 13.51 -0.04 13.47
N ASP A 14 13.52 -0.55 14.70
CA ASP A 14 12.85 -1.81 15.05
C ASP A 14 11.32 -1.68 14.97
N ILE A 15 10.76 -0.55 15.40
CA ILE A 15 9.32 -0.25 15.23
C ILE A 15 8.95 -0.27 13.75
N ASN A 16 9.73 0.41 12.89
CA ASN A 16 9.49 0.42 11.45
C ASN A 16 9.60 -0.97 10.81
N LYS A 17 10.51 -1.82 11.31
CA LYS A 17 10.61 -3.21 10.85
C LYS A 17 9.35 -4.00 11.21
N ASN A 18 8.84 -3.86 12.43
CA ASN A 18 7.59 -4.51 12.85
C ASN A 18 6.38 -3.98 12.07
N LEU A 19 6.28 -2.66 11.89
CA LEU A 19 5.24 -2.04 11.06
C LEU A 19 5.26 -2.55 9.62
N TYR A 20 6.47 -2.74 9.05
CA TYR A 20 6.60 -3.32 7.72
C TYR A 20 6.02 -4.73 7.63
N TYR A 21 6.31 -5.61 8.60
CA TYR A 21 5.76 -6.96 8.61
C TYR A 21 4.24 -6.98 8.85
N ILE A 22 3.73 -6.10 9.72
CA ILE A 22 2.28 -5.92 9.91
C ILE A 22 1.64 -5.48 8.60
N CYS A 23 2.23 -4.51 7.89
CA CYS A 23 1.74 -4.10 6.57
C CYS A 23 1.74 -5.25 5.58
N ILE A 24 2.81 -6.03 5.47
CA ILE A 24 2.85 -7.21 4.59
C ILE A 24 1.71 -8.18 4.94
N PHE A 25 1.56 -8.51 6.22
CA PHE A 25 0.54 -9.44 6.67
C PHE A 25 -0.86 -8.94 6.29
N VAL A 26 -1.18 -7.69 6.63
CA VAL A 26 -2.48 -7.10 6.30
C VAL A 26 -2.68 -7.02 4.79
N THR A 27 -1.66 -6.66 4.00
CA THR A 27 -1.73 -6.67 2.53
C THR A 27 -2.09 -8.06 2.00
N ILE A 28 -1.39 -9.11 2.46
CA ILE A 28 -1.66 -10.49 2.02
C ILE A 28 -3.09 -10.89 2.36
N VAL A 29 -3.55 -10.60 3.58
CA VAL A 29 -4.92 -10.90 4.02
C VAL A 29 -5.94 -10.14 3.17
N THR A 30 -5.77 -8.84 2.95
CA THR A 30 -6.68 -8.03 2.12
C THR A 30 -6.72 -8.52 0.67
N MET A 31 -5.57 -8.87 0.10
CA MET A 31 -5.48 -9.45 -1.24
C MET A 31 -6.18 -10.81 -1.33
N ALA A 32 -5.97 -11.68 -0.35
CA ALA A 32 -6.62 -12.99 -0.29
C ALA A 32 -8.14 -12.84 -0.19
N MET A 33 -8.62 -11.98 0.71
CA MET A 33 -10.05 -11.70 0.86
C MET A 33 -10.67 -11.17 -0.42
N GLY A 34 -10.06 -10.18 -1.07
CA GLY A 34 -10.57 -9.64 -2.33
C GLY A 34 -10.52 -10.63 -3.49
N THR A 35 -9.52 -11.52 -3.51
CA THR A 35 -9.42 -12.59 -4.50
C THR A 35 -10.52 -13.64 -4.31
N ILE A 36 -10.80 -14.03 -3.05
CA ILE A 36 -11.92 -14.92 -2.71
C ILE A 36 -13.24 -14.26 -3.11
N GLU A 37 -13.43 -12.98 -2.81
CA GLU A 37 -14.62 -12.23 -3.18
C GLU A 37 -14.84 -12.24 -4.71
N PHE A 38 -13.79 -11.98 -5.48
CA PHE A 38 -13.81 -12.05 -6.95
C PHE A 38 -14.22 -13.43 -7.47
N PHE A 39 -13.57 -14.51 -7.02
CA PHE A 39 -13.91 -15.86 -7.47
C PHE A 39 -15.28 -16.34 -6.97
N SER A 40 -15.75 -15.80 -5.84
CA SER A 40 -17.10 -16.05 -5.34
C SER A 40 -18.19 -15.30 -6.13
N ARG A 41 -17.81 -14.45 -7.10
CA ARG A 41 -18.74 -13.61 -7.88
C ARG A 41 -19.58 -12.69 -7.00
N GLY A 42 -18.98 -12.15 -5.93
CA GLY A 42 -19.65 -11.21 -5.01
C GLY A 42 -20.69 -11.84 -4.07
N ILE A 43 -20.73 -13.18 -3.95
CA ILE A 43 -21.60 -13.87 -2.98
C ILE A 43 -21.01 -13.77 -1.56
N PHE A 44 -19.68 -13.68 -1.46
CA PHE A 44 -19.00 -13.55 -0.17
C PHE A 44 -19.14 -12.13 0.40
N PHE A 45 -19.02 -12.00 1.73
CA PHE A 45 -19.17 -10.72 2.40
C PHE A 45 -18.21 -9.66 1.82
N PRO A 46 -18.69 -8.43 1.57
CA PRO A 46 -17.87 -7.37 0.99
C PRO A 46 -16.67 -7.07 1.88
N ASN A 47 -15.50 -6.95 1.28
CA ASN A 47 -14.25 -6.75 2.01
C ASN A 47 -14.21 -5.40 2.74
N ARG A 48 -14.56 -5.40 4.03
CA ARG A 48 -14.51 -4.21 4.91
C ARG A 48 -13.10 -3.90 5.43
N MET A 49 -12.10 -4.74 5.17
CA MET A 49 -10.73 -4.50 5.61
C MET A 49 -10.03 -3.38 4.84
N ASN A 50 -10.56 -2.95 3.68
CA ASN A 50 -9.89 -1.98 2.81
C ASN A 50 -9.49 -0.69 3.54
N LEU A 51 -10.41 -0.12 4.33
CA LEU A 51 -10.14 1.09 5.12
C LEU A 51 -9.04 0.86 6.16
N PHE A 52 -9.11 -0.27 6.88
CA PHE A 52 -8.12 -0.64 7.88
C PHE A 52 -6.74 -0.82 7.25
N TYR A 53 -6.67 -1.54 6.13
CA TYR A 53 -5.45 -1.74 5.36
C TYR A 53 -4.82 -0.41 4.91
N LEU A 54 -5.61 0.50 4.33
CA LEU A 54 -5.12 1.82 3.91
C LEU A 54 -4.61 2.64 5.11
N GLY A 55 -5.31 2.59 6.25
CA GLY A 55 -4.87 3.26 7.48
C GLY A 55 -3.52 2.73 7.98
N VAL A 56 -3.35 1.41 8.02
CA VAL A 56 -2.08 0.77 8.44
C VAL A 56 -0.96 1.12 7.46
N LEU A 57 -1.21 1.10 6.15
CA LEU A 57 -0.24 1.46 5.13
C LEU A 57 0.16 2.94 5.20
N LEU A 58 -0.80 3.83 5.47
CA LEU A 58 -0.56 5.26 5.68
C LEU A 58 0.37 5.48 6.89
N ILE A 59 0.06 4.85 8.03
CA ILE A 59 0.86 4.95 9.26
C ILE A 59 2.30 4.49 8.99
N TYR A 60 2.47 3.33 8.36
CA TYR A 60 3.80 2.84 7.98
C TYR A 60 4.54 3.81 7.07
N THR A 61 3.87 4.37 6.07
CA THR A 61 4.51 5.27 5.11
C THR A 61 4.95 6.59 5.76
N ILE A 62 4.13 7.15 6.66
CA ILE A 62 4.48 8.33 7.46
C ILE A 62 5.67 8.03 8.38
N HIS A 63 5.60 6.93 9.13
CA HIS A 63 6.64 6.54 10.08
C HIS A 63 7.99 6.29 9.39
N LYS A 64 7.96 5.65 8.22
CA LYS A 64 9.14 5.46 7.37
C LYS A 64 9.78 6.80 6.93
N GLU A 65 8.96 7.77 6.54
CA GLU A 65 9.46 9.08 6.11
C GLU A 65 10.02 9.90 7.28
N LEU A 66 9.46 9.78 8.49
CA LEU A 66 10.01 10.36 9.72
C LEU A 66 11.42 9.84 10.02
N ILE A 67 11.63 8.52 9.96
CA ILE A 67 12.96 7.90 10.16
C ILE A 67 13.95 8.37 9.11
N ARG A 68 13.50 8.57 7.86
CA ARG A 68 14.34 9.12 6.80
C ARG A 68 14.77 10.55 7.09
N TRP A 69 13.91 11.36 7.70
CA TRP A 69 14.24 12.72 8.12
C TRP A 69 15.20 12.77 9.30
N LEU A 70 15.20 11.75 10.16
CA LEU A 70 16.14 11.58 11.27
C LEU A 70 17.57 11.19 10.83
N GLY A 71 17.85 11.16 9.52
CA GLY A 71 19.21 11.06 8.98
C GLY A 71 19.66 9.66 8.58
N GLN A 72 18.78 8.66 8.62
CA GLN A 72 19.09 7.35 8.04
C GLN A 72 18.90 7.37 6.52
N ALA A 73 19.99 7.58 5.77
CA ALA A 73 19.98 7.59 4.31
C ALA A 73 19.74 6.21 3.66
N LYS A 74 19.88 5.11 4.42
CA LYS A 74 19.78 3.71 3.97
C LYS A 74 18.43 3.04 4.23
N VAL A 75 17.32 3.79 4.24
CA VAL A 75 16.01 3.14 4.29
C VAL A 75 15.73 2.50 2.92
N GLU A 76 15.81 1.17 2.83
CA GLU A 76 15.53 0.40 1.60
C GLU A 76 14.17 0.75 0.99
N ARG A 77 14.08 0.70 -0.34
CA ARG A 77 12.88 0.99 -1.15
C ARG A 77 11.79 -0.09 -1.05
N LYS A 78 11.62 -0.73 0.12
CA LYS A 78 10.65 -1.82 0.36
C LYS A 78 9.17 -1.48 0.16
N GLY A 79 8.85 -0.20 -0.03
CA GLY A 79 7.47 0.23 -0.21
C GLY A 79 6.92 -0.04 -1.63
N GLU A 80 7.80 -0.06 -2.64
CA GLU A 80 7.39 -0.31 -4.04
C GLU A 80 6.75 -1.70 -4.20
N VAL A 81 7.13 -2.66 -3.34
CA VAL A 81 6.58 -4.02 -3.30
C VAL A 81 5.06 -4.00 -3.16
N PHE A 82 4.49 -3.15 -2.30
CA PHE A 82 3.04 -3.09 -2.11
C PHE A 82 2.33 -2.67 -3.40
N VAL A 83 2.85 -1.65 -4.08
CA VAL A 83 2.30 -1.17 -5.35
C VAL A 83 2.39 -2.26 -6.41
N TYR A 84 3.57 -2.89 -6.56
CA TYR A 84 3.76 -3.94 -7.55
C TYR A 84 2.85 -5.14 -7.30
N SER A 85 2.72 -5.58 -6.05
CA SER A 85 1.82 -6.69 -5.71
C SER A 85 0.37 -6.37 -6.06
N TRP A 86 -0.11 -5.15 -5.78
CA TRP A 86 -1.47 -4.74 -6.15
C TRP A 86 -1.66 -4.63 -7.66
N VAL A 87 -0.72 -4.02 -8.38
CA VAL A 87 -0.78 -3.92 -9.84
C VAL A 87 -0.79 -5.30 -10.49
N VAL A 88 0.10 -6.20 -10.06
CA VAL A 88 0.17 -7.57 -10.59
C VAL A 88 -1.13 -8.33 -10.30
N LEU A 89 -1.62 -8.31 -9.06
CA LEU A 89 -2.86 -9.00 -8.70
C LEU A 89 -4.05 -8.48 -9.51
N THR A 90 -4.29 -7.16 -9.51
CA THR A 90 -5.42 -6.58 -10.22
C THR A 90 -5.34 -6.87 -11.72
N THR A 91 -4.16 -6.78 -12.33
CA THR A 91 -3.95 -7.13 -13.74
C THR A 91 -4.29 -8.60 -14.02
N LEU A 92 -3.84 -9.52 -13.16
CA LEU A 92 -4.16 -10.94 -13.29
C LEU A 92 -5.67 -11.18 -13.21
N LEU A 93 -6.37 -10.53 -12.28
CA LEU A 93 -7.83 -10.66 -12.17
C LEU A 93 -8.56 -10.14 -13.42
N TYR A 94 -8.11 -9.02 -14.01
CA TYR A 94 -8.64 -8.55 -15.30
C TYR A 94 -8.42 -9.55 -16.43
N VAL A 95 -7.22 -10.13 -16.53
CA VAL A 95 -6.91 -11.14 -17.54
C VAL A 95 -7.80 -12.37 -17.36
N VAL A 96 -7.95 -12.87 -16.12
CA VAL A 96 -8.83 -13.99 -15.80
C VAL A 96 -10.28 -13.69 -16.18
N ASN A 97 -10.77 -12.49 -15.85
CA ASN A 97 -12.12 -12.08 -16.19
C ASN A 97 -12.33 -12.00 -17.73
N PHE A 98 -11.37 -11.43 -18.45
CA PHE A 98 -11.39 -11.34 -19.91
C PHE A 98 -11.41 -12.73 -20.57
N LEU A 99 -10.52 -13.63 -20.15
CA LEU A 99 -10.47 -15.00 -20.66
C LEU A 99 -11.75 -15.80 -20.33
N SER A 100 -12.41 -15.45 -19.23
CA SER A 100 -13.67 -16.05 -18.81
C SER A 100 -14.89 -15.39 -19.45
N LYS A 101 -14.71 -14.51 -20.44
CA LYS A 101 -15.80 -13.79 -21.14
C LYS A 101 -16.71 -13.03 -20.16
N ASP A 102 -16.10 -12.31 -19.22
CA ASP A 102 -16.77 -11.53 -18.18
C ASP A 102 -17.60 -12.34 -17.17
N PHE A 103 -17.41 -13.65 -17.08
CA PHE A 103 -18.15 -14.51 -16.14
C PHE A 103 -18.08 -14.03 -14.68
N TYR A 104 -16.95 -13.48 -14.24
CA TYR A 104 -16.74 -12.98 -12.88
C TYR A 104 -17.24 -11.54 -12.68
N SER A 105 -17.53 -10.82 -13.76
CA SER A 105 -18.18 -9.50 -13.73
C SER A 105 -19.66 -9.56 -13.35
N TYR A 106 -20.27 -10.75 -13.35
CA TYR A 106 -21.70 -10.92 -13.03
C TYR A 106 -21.89 -11.88 -11.85
N MET A 107 -22.72 -11.47 -10.91
CA MET A 107 -23.23 -12.32 -9.83
C MET A 107 -24.04 -13.49 -10.41
N PRO A 108 -24.20 -14.61 -9.68
CA PRO A 108 -25.04 -15.73 -10.14
C PRO A 108 -26.49 -15.33 -10.45
N GLN A 109 -26.98 -14.27 -9.80
CA GLN A 109 -28.32 -13.72 -9.96
C GLN A 109 -28.43 -12.77 -11.17
N GLY A 110 -27.35 -12.57 -11.95
CA GLY A 110 -27.32 -11.74 -13.16
C GLY A 110 -26.98 -10.26 -12.96
N GLY A 111 -26.87 -9.79 -11.71
CA GLY A 111 -26.43 -8.43 -11.40
C GLY A 111 -24.92 -8.22 -11.60
N PRO A 112 -24.44 -6.99 -11.81
CA PRO A 112 -23.01 -6.69 -11.90
C PRO A 112 -22.30 -6.90 -10.56
N SER A 113 -21.15 -7.57 -10.59
CA SER A 113 -20.24 -7.73 -9.45
C SER A 113 -19.37 -6.48 -9.28
N THR A 114 -19.18 -6.02 -8.04
CA THR A 114 -18.32 -4.86 -7.75
C THR A 114 -16.89 -5.25 -7.40
N SER A 115 -16.60 -6.53 -7.14
CA SER A 115 -15.32 -6.96 -6.56
C SER A 115 -14.10 -6.56 -7.40
N LEU A 116 -14.17 -6.67 -8.73
CA LEU A 116 -13.07 -6.25 -9.61
C LEU A 116 -12.87 -4.72 -9.57
N ARG A 117 -13.97 -3.95 -9.53
CA ARG A 117 -13.92 -2.49 -9.40
C ARG A 117 -13.32 -2.08 -8.06
N ASP A 118 -13.76 -2.72 -6.98
CA ASP A 118 -13.31 -2.39 -5.62
C ASP A 118 -11.81 -2.70 -5.45
N MET A 119 -11.33 -3.83 -6.00
CA MET A 119 -9.90 -4.17 -6.05
C MET A 119 -9.09 -3.16 -6.88
N SER A 120 -9.64 -2.67 -8.00
CA SER A 120 -9.01 -1.61 -8.80
C SER A 120 -8.90 -0.30 -8.04
N ILE A 121 -9.95 0.08 -7.30
CA ILE A 121 -9.95 1.30 -6.47
C ILE A 121 -8.85 1.22 -5.42
N ILE A 122 -8.75 0.11 -4.67
CA ILE A 122 -7.69 -0.06 -3.66
C ILE A 122 -6.31 0.00 -4.30
N ALA A 123 -6.09 -0.66 -5.43
CA ALA A 123 -4.81 -0.63 -6.13
C ALA A 123 -4.41 0.80 -6.52
N LEU A 124 -5.36 1.61 -6.99
CA LEU A 124 -5.16 3.02 -7.30
C LEU A 124 -4.91 3.86 -6.04
N GLU A 125 -5.62 3.62 -4.94
CA GLU A 125 -5.40 4.31 -3.67
C GLU A 125 -4.01 4.02 -3.10
N VAL A 126 -3.57 2.76 -3.15
CA VAL A 126 -2.21 2.36 -2.77
C VAL A 126 -1.19 3.09 -3.64
N LEU A 127 -1.37 3.10 -4.96
CA LEU A 127 -0.50 3.84 -5.88
C LEU A 127 -0.48 5.34 -5.54
N ALA A 128 -1.64 5.94 -5.28
CA ALA A 128 -1.78 7.34 -4.94
C ALA A 128 -1.05 7.70 -3.64
N LEU A 129 -1.16 6.88 -2.59
CA LEU A 129 -0.42 7.04 -1.34
C LEU A 129 1.11 7.05 -1.57
N PHE A 130 1.59 6.17 -2.45
CA PHE A 130 3.01 6.10 -2.80
C PHE A 130 3.48 7.29 -3.65
N ILE A 131 2.67 7.76 -4.59
CA ILE A 131 2.99 8.95 -5.40
C ILE A 131 2.99 10.20 -4.52
N LEU A 132 1.98 10.38 -3.67
CA LEU A 132 1.85 11.52 -2.78
C LEU A 132 3.06 11.66 -1.86
N THR A 133 3.51 10.56 -1.27
CA THR A 133 4.70 10.56 -0.41
C THR A 133 6.00 10.85 -1.16
N ARG A 134 6.11 10.46 -2.44
CA ARG A 134 7.22 10.90 -3.31
C ARG A 134 7.15 12.39 -3.66
N CYS A 135 5.98 12.92 -3.98
CA CYS A 135 5.80 14.33 -4.30
C CYS A 135 6.17 15.22 -3.11
N LEU A 136 5.73 14.87 -1.89
CA LEU A 136 6.10 15.57 -0.65
C LEU A 136 7.62 15.63 -0.46
N LYS A 137 8.32 14.54 -0.80
CA LYS A 137 9.78 14.48 -0.76
C LYS A 137 10.43 15.44 -1.77
N ILE A 138 9.93 15.51 -3.00
CA ILE A 138 10.46 16.40 -4.05
C ILE A 138 10.27 17.87 -3.64
N ILE A 139 9.08 18.21 -3.14
CA ILE A 139 8.76 19.57 -2.67
C ILE A 139 9.71 19.98 -1.54
N LYS A 140 9.94 19.10 -0.55
CA LYS A 140 10.86 19.37 0.56
C LYS A 140 12.30 19.59 0.09
N LEU A 141 12.77 18.82 -0.90
CA LEU A 141 14.11 19.02 -1.48
C LEU A 141 14.21 20.35 -2.23
N GLY A 142 13.17 20.71 -3.00
CA GLY A 142 13.09 22.02 -3.68
C GLY A 142 13.09 23.20 -2.71
N ALA A 143 12.31 23.12 -1.62
CA ALA A 143 12.28 24.14 -0.58
C ALA A 143 13.65 24.32 0.10
N LYS A 144 14.35 23.22 0.39
CA LYS A 144 15.69 23.26 0.97
C LYS A 144 16.73 23.86 0.01
N ALA A 145 16.64 23.55 -1.29
CA ALA A 145 17.51 24.14 -2.32
C ALA A 145 17.29 25.65 -2.49
N LYS A 146 16.04 26.12 -2.35
CA LYS A 146 15.71 27.56 -2.41
C LYS A 146 16.26 28.33 -1.20
N ASN A 147 16.22 27.72 0.00
CA ASN A 147 16.68 28.34 1.24
C ASN A 147 18.21 28.40 1.40
N ILE A 148 18.98 27.71 0.55
CA ILE A 148 20.46 27.75 0.54
C ILE A 148 20.99 28.80 -0.47
N ARG A 149 20.13 29.24 -1.41
CA ARG A 149 20.47 30.25 -2.43
C ARG A 149 19.99 31.67 -2.07
N SER A 150 19.30 31.83 -0.95
CA SER A 150 18.93 33.12 -0.33
C SER A 150 19.90 33.42 0.80
#